data_AF-A0A963N7W1-F1
#
_entry.id   AF-A0A963N7W1-F1
#
_cell.length_a   1.000
_cell.length_b   1.000
_cell.length_c   1.000
_cell.angle_alpha   90.00
_cell.angle_beta   90.00
_cell.angle_gamma   90.00
#
_symmetry.space_group_name_H-M   'P 1'
#
loop_
_entity.id
_entity.type
_entity.pdbx_description
1 polymer ?
#
loop_
_entity_poly.entity_id
_entity_poly.type
_entity_poly.pdbx_seq_one_letter_code
_entity_poly.pdbx_strand_id
1 'polypeptide(L)'
;MMPRTMHKGLGFMLGMLVAGAALAAGADLGTTVKQETNWVAISMFGAFVIMTLFITKWAASRTKTAADFYTAGGGITGFQNGLAIAGDYMSAASFLGISGLVFANGFDGLIFSIGWLVGWPVLTFLMAERLRNLGKFTFADVVSYRFAQTPTRVFAACGTLVVVAFYMIAQMVGAGQLIKVLFGLDYHYAVMIVGVLMMCYVLFGGMTATTWV
;
A
#
# COMPACT_ATOMS: atom_id res chain seq x y z
N MET A 1 20.00 -35.90 18.57
CA MET A 1 19.61 -35.98 17.14
C MET A 1 18.46 -35.01 16.91
N MET A 2 18.73 -33.84 16.32
CA MET A 2 17.69 -32.86 15.98
C MET A 2 17.02 -33.21 14.64
N PRO A 3 15.70 -33.02 14.48
CA PRO A 3 14.96 -33.43 13.29
C PRO A 3 15.33 -32.59 12.05
N ARG A 4 15.52 -33.27 10.91
CA ARG A 4 15.91 -32.71 9.59
C ARG A 4 15.00 -31.60 9.05
N THR A 5 13.83 -31.38 9.63
CA THR A 5 12.88 -30.30 9.27
C THR A 5 13.30 -28.93 9.82
N MET A 6 14.00 -28.87 10.97
CA MET A 6 14.49 -27.59 11.52
C MET A 6 15.61 -26.97 10.69
N HIS A 7 16.48 -27.77 10.06
CA HIS A 7 17.56 -27.24 9.21
C HIS A 7 17.04 -26.51 7.96
N LYS A 8 15.90 -26.96 7.39
CA LYS A 8 15.27 -26.30 6.24
C LYS A 8 14.59 -24.98 6.62
N GLY A 9 13.96 -24.92 7.81
CA GLY A 9 13.35 -23.69 8.33
C GLY A 9 14.39 -22.63 8.73
N LEU A 10 15.51 -23.07 9.33
CA LEU A 10 16.60 -22.17 9.72
C LEU A 10 17.34 -21.60 8.51
N GLY A 11 17.52 -22.41 7.44
CA GLY A 11 18.10 -21.95 6.18
C GLY A 11 17.22 -20.91 5.46
N PHE A 12 15.89 -21.06 5.53
CA PHE A 12 14.95 -20.08 4.98
C PHE A 12 14.95 -18.77 5.78
N MET A 13 14.99 -18.84 7.12
CA MET A 13 15.13 -17.64 7.97
C MET A 13 16.47 -16.93 7.79
N LEU A 14 17.58 -17.67 7.68
CA LEU A 14 18.89 -17.07 7.37
C LEU A 14 18.92 -16.45 5.97
N GLY A 15 18.28 -17.09 4.98
CA GLY A 15 18.13 -16.51 3.64
C GLY A 15 17.34 -15.21 3.63
N MET A 16 16.28 -15.11 4.45
CA MET A 16 15.50 -13.88 4.62
C MET A 16 16.28 -12.78 5.36
N LEU A 17 17.12 -13.13 6.34
CA LEU A 17 18.00 -12.18 7.04
C LEU A 17 19.12 -11.65 6.14
N VAL A 18 19.72 -12.50 5.31
CA VAL A 18 20.76 -12.10 4.34
C VAL A 18 20.16 -11.27 3.20
N ALA A 19 18.93 -11.58 2.75
CA ALA A 19 18.19 -10.71 1.84
C ALA A 19 17.83 -9.36 2.48
N GLY A 20 17.49 -9.34 3.77
CA GLY A 20 17.21 -8.11 4.54
C GLY A 20 18.43 -7.19 4.66
N ALA A 21 19.64 -7.73 4.78
CA ALA A 21 20.87 -6.95 4.81
C ALA A 21 21.28 -6.42 3.42
N ALA A 22 20.90 -7.10 2.34
CA ALA A 22 21.16 -6.67 0.96
C ALA A 22 20.14 -5.62 0.44
N LEU A 23 18.97 -5.49 1.07
CA LEU A 23 17.88 -4.59 0.66
C LEU A 23 17.85 -3.21 1.36
N ALA A 24 18.95 -2.78 1.99
CA ALA A 24 19.08 -1.38 2.43
C ALA A 24 19.44 -0.42 1.28
N ALA A 25 19.65 -0.93 0.07
CA ALA A 25 19.85 -0.11 -1.13
C ALA A 25 18.49 0.29 -1.72
N GLY A 26 17.87 1.32 -1.14
CA GLY A 26 16.95 2.14 -1.92
C GLY A 26 17.70 2.65 -3.16
N ALA A 27 17.00 2.77 -4.30
CA ALA A 27 17.60 3.40 -5.48
C ALA A 27 18.23 4.74 -5.05
N ASP A 28 19.54 4.88 -5.26
CA ASP A 28 20.23 6.14 -5.04
C ASP A 28 19.74 7.11 -6.11
N LEU A 29 18.67 7.83 -5.80
CA LEU A 29 18.01 8.80 -6.67
C LEU A 29 18.81 10.11 -6.78
N GLY A 30 20.14 10.04 -6.58
CA GLY A 30 21.04 11.16 -6.51
C GLY A 30 20.93 11.95 -5.20
N THR A 31 21.98 12.71 -4.91
CA THR A 31 21.99 13.69 -3.83
C THR A 31 20.98 14.80 -4.15
N THR A 32 19.73 14.60 -3.72
CA THR A 32 18.71 15.66 -3.72
C THR A 32 19.26 16.84 -2.92
N VAL A 33 19.57 17.93 -3.63
CA VAL A 33 20.05 19.18 -3.04
C VAL A 33 19.04 19.61 -1.97
N LYS A 34 19.53 19.92 -0.77
CA LYS A 34 18.71 20.34 0.35
C LYS A 34 18.00 21.65 -0.04
N GLN A 35 16.76 21.52 -0.51
CA GLN A 35 15.93 22.65 -0.92
C GLN A 35 15.66 23.53 0.32
N GLU A 36 15.59 24.85 0.14
CA GLU A 36 15.13 25.73 1.21
C GLU A 36 13.70 25.34 1.62
N THR A 37 13.45 25.28 2.93
CA THR A 37 12.18 24.82 3.49
C THR A 37 11.03 25.70 3.03
N ASN A 38 10.11 25.12 2.26
CA ASN A 38 8.90 25.81 1.84
C ASN A 38 7.84 25.69 2.95
N TRP A 39 7.75 26.72 3.78
CA TRP A 39 6.80 26.78 4.90
C TRP A 39 5.33 26.64 4.46
N VAL A 40 4.97 27.10 3.26
CA VAL A 40 3.62 26.91 2.72
C VAL A 40 3.34 25.43 2.47
N ALA A 41 4.25 24.72 1.80
CA ALA A 41 4.08 23.29 1.53
C ALA A 41 4.08 22.45 2.83
N ILE A 42 4.93 22.80 3.79
CA ILE A 42 4.99 22.16 5.11
C ILE A 42 3.69 22.38 5.89
N SER A 43 3.15 23.61 5.91
CA SER A 43 1.88 23.90 6.60
C SER A 43 0.69 23.18 5.96
N MET A 44 0.62 23.11 4.62
CA MET A 44 -0.42 22.35 3.92
C MET A 44 -0.33 20.86 4.24
N PHE A 45 0.87 20.28 4.22
CA PHE A 45 1.09 18.89 4.61
C PHE A 45 0.69 18.63 6.07
N GLY A 46 1.09 19.50 7.00
CA GLY A 46 0.72 19.41 8.40
C GLY A 46 -0.79 19.48 8.62
N ALA A 47 -1.47 20.41 7.94
CA ALA A 47 -2.93 20.52 7.98
C ALA A 47 -3.62 19.26 7.45
N PHE A 48 -3.12 18.71 6.34
CA PHE A 48 -3.62 17.46 5.77
C PHE A 48 -3.44 16.29 6.74
N VAL A 49 -2.25 16.11 7.32
CA VAL A 49 -1.98 15.06 8.32
C VAL A 49 -2.87 15.21 9.56
N ILE A 50 -3.07 16.41 10.07
CA ILE A 50 -3.94 16.64 11.24
C ILE A 50 -5.40 16.29 10.91
N MET A 51 -5.87 16.68 9.73
CA MET A 51 -7.22 16.36 9.27
C MET A 51 -7.42 14.86 9.13
N THR A 52 -6.50 14.15 8.49
CA THR A 52 -6.59 12.70 8.33
C THR A 52 -6.52 11.98 9.68
N LEU A 53 -5.64 12.38 10.59
CA LEU A 53 -5.60 11.83 11.96
C LEU A 53 -6.89 12.09 12.76
N PHE A 54 -7.51 13.25 12.58
CA PHE A 54 -8.80 13.55 13.20
C PHE A 54 -9.90 12.61 12.66
N ILE A 55 -9.93 12.37 11.35
CA ILE A 55 -10.82 11.41 10.70
C ILE A 55 -10.54 9.99 11.23
N THR A 56 -9.27 9.57 11.36
CA THR A 56 -8.89 8.27 11.93
C THR A 56 -9.42 8.14 13.35
N LYS A 57 -9.21 9.13 14.21
CA LYS A 57 -9.67 9.10 15.61
C LYS A 57 -11.19 9.02 15.68
N TRP A 58 -11.88 9.79 14.85
CA TRP A 58 -13.34 9.76 14.75
C TRP A 58 -13.84 8.38 14.29
N ALA A 59 -13.22 7.80 13.26
CA ALA A 59 -13.55 6.46 12.77
C ALA A 59 -13.26 5.39 13.83
N ALA A 60 -12.07 5.42 14.45
CA ALA A 60 -11.65 4.52 15.52
C ALA A 60 -12.62 4.53 16.70
N SER A 61 -13.17 5.70 17.05
CA SER A 61 -14.16 5.82 18.14
C SER A 61 -15.50 5.11 17.84
N ARG A 62 -15.78 4.80 16.57
CA ARG A 62 -16.97 4.08 16.13
C ARG A 62 -16.74 2.58 15.94
N THR A 63 -15.50 2.14 15.85
CA THR A 63 -15.14 0.72 15.68
C THR A 63 -15.15 0.00 17.02
N LYS A 64 -16.16 -0.85 17.27
CA LYS A 64 -16.29 -1.60 18.54
C LYS A 64 -16.12 -3.11 18.39
N THR A 65 -16.29 -3.64 17.19
CA THR A 65 -16.19 -5.08 16.91
C THR A 65 -15.18 -5.38 15.80
N ALA A 66 -14.75 -6.65 15.68
CA ALA A 66 -13.86 -7.08 14.60
C ALA A 66 -14.50 -6.92 13.21
N ALA A 67 -15.82 -7.08 13.10
CA ALA A 67 -16.55 -6.83 11.87
C ALA A 67 -16.54 -5.34 11.49
N ASP A 68 -16.65 -4.44 12.48
CA ASP A 68 -16.52 -3.00 12.23
C ASP A 68 -15.09 -2.63 11.78
N PHE A 69 -14.07 -3.30 12.32
CA PHE A 69 -12.68 -3.03 11.96
C PHE A 69 -12.34 -3.52 10.55
N TYR A 70 -12.79 -4.73 10.18
CA TYR A 70 -12.42 -5.34 8.90
C TYR A 70 -13.39 -5.11 7.75
N THR A 71 -14.67 -4.82 8.01
CA THR A 71 -15.69 -4.63 6.95
C THR A 71 -16.51 -3.35 7.12
N ALA A 72 -16.17 -2.50 8.10
CA ALA A 72 -16.99 -1.33 8.49
C ALA A 72 -18.46 -1.70 8.74
N GLY A 73 -18.73 -2.93 9.18
CA GLY A 73 -20.07 -3.47 9.38
C GLY A 73 -20.91 -3.61 8.10
N GLY A 74 -20.30 -3.51 6.91
CA GLY A 74 -20.99 -3.54 5.62
C GLY A 74 -21.74 -2.25 5.27
N GLY A 75 -21.55 -1.17 6.03
CA GLY A 75 -22.28 0.10 5.87
C GLY A 75 -21.71 1.09 4.85
N ILE A 76 -20.65 0.72 4.12
CA ILE A 76 -20.01 1.62 3.15
C ILE A 76 -20.83 1.65 1.85
N THR A 77 -21.22 2.85 1.40
CA THR A 77 -21.96 3.03 0.15
C THR A 77 -21.06 2.80 -1.07
N GLY A 78 -21.67 2.45 -2.22
CA GLY A 78 -20.92 2.20 -3.46
C GLY A 78 -20.07 3.39 -3.91
N PHE A 79 -20.54 4.62 -3.69
CA PHE A 79 -19.77 5.83 -4.02
C PHE A 79 -18.55 6.00 -3.11
N GLN A 80 -18.71 5.80 -1.79
CA GLN A 80 -17.60 5.87 -0.84
C GLN A 80 -16.54 4.80 -1.13
N ASN A 81 -16.96 3.57 -1.40
CA ASN A 81 -16.04 2.51 -1.78
C ASN A 81 -15.34 2.79 -3.12
N GLY A 82 -16.08 3.35 -4.09
CA GLY A 82 -15.51 3.75 -5.38
C GLY A 82 -14.45 4.84 -5.25
N LEU A 83 -14.70 5.84 -4.40
CA LEU A 83 -13.73 6.91 -4.11
C LEU A 83 -12.47 6.35 -3.41
N ALA A 84 -12.65 5.45 -2.44
CA ALA A 84 -11.54 4.81 -1.75
C ALA A 84 -10.67 3.97 -2.71
N ILE A 85 -11.29 3.16 -3.58
CA ILE A 85 -10.56 2.39 -4.59
C ILE A 85 -9.82 3.30 -5.58
N ALA A 86 -10.44 4.41 -5.99
CA ALA A 86 -9.78 5.40 -6.85
C ALA A 86 -8.58 6.06 -6.13
N GLY A 87 -8.69 6.31 -4.82
CA GLY A 87 -7.59 6.79 -3.98
C GLY A 87 -6.43 5.79 -3.89
N ASP A 88 -6.71 4.53 -3.57
CA ASP A 88 -5.72 3.44 -3.53
C ASP A 88 -5.02 3.25 -4.89
N TYR A 89 -5.75 3.50 -5.96
CA TYR A 89 -5.24 3.45 -7.32
C TYR A 89 -4.24 4.59 -7.63
N MET A 90 -4.37 5.74 -6.96
CA MET A 90 -3.48 6.91 -7.06
C MET A 90 -2.26 6.79 -6.14
N SER A 91 -1.51 5.71 -6.30
CA SER A 91 -0.37 5.39 -5.44
C SER A 91 0.93 6.09 -5.87
N ALA A 92 2.00 5.99 -5.07
CA ALA A 92 3.30 6.57 -5.42
C ALA A 92 3.86 6.01 -6.74
N ALA A 93 3.59 4.75 -7.05
CA ALA A 93 3.95 4.16 -8.34
C ALA A 93 3.23 4.84 -9.51
N SER A 94 1.95 5.17 -9.34
CA SER A 94 1.14 5.80 -10.38
C SER A 94 1.49 7.27 -10.58
N PHE A 95 1.83 8.00 -9.52
CA PHE A 95 2.24 9.40 -9.63
C PHE A 95 3.73 9.55 -9.96
N LEU A 96 4.63 9.07 -9.10
CA LEU A 96 6.09 9.22 -9.26
C LEU A 96 6.64 8.29 -10.34
N GLY A 97 6.13 7.07 -10.45
CA GLY A 97 6.62 6.11 -11.45
C GLY A 97 6.29 6.54 -12.88
N ILE A 98 5.03 6.90 -13.15
CA ILE A 98 4.63 7.39 -14.48
C ILE A 98 5.30 8.73 -14.83
N SER A 99 5.32 9.70 -13.90
CA SER A 99 5.99 10.99 -14.17
C SER A 99 7.49 10.82 -14.42
N GLY A 100 8.15 9.92 -13.68
CA GLY A 100 9.55 9.55 -13.92
C GLY A 100 9.76 8.87 -15.28
N LEU A 101 8.86 7.96 -15.67
CA LEU A 101 8.91 7.31 -16.98
C LEU A 101 8.72 8.29 -18.14
N VAL A 102 7.79 9.24 -18.01
CA VAL A 102 7.55 10.31 -19.00
C VAL A 102 8.73 11.28 -19.04
N PHE A 103 9.32 11.62 -17.89
CA PHE A 103 10.52 12.44 -17.86
C PHE A 103 11.69 11.77 -18.59
N ALA A 104 11.86 10.45 -18.44
CA ALA A 104 12.96 9.71 -19.06
C ALA A 104 12.73 9.37 -20.55
N ASN A 105 11.50 8.99 -20.93
CA ASN A 105 11.18 8.47 -22.26
C ASN A 105 10.29 9.40 -23.10
N GLY A 106 9.98 10.59 -22.58
CA GLY A 106 9.11 11.56 -23.25
C GLY A 106 7.68 11.04 -23.41
N PHE A 107 7.08 11.36 -24.56
CA PHE A 107 5.68 11.04 -24.86
C PHE A 107 5.39 9.54 -24.88
N ASP A 108 6.38 8.71 -25.22
CA ASP A 108 6.23 7.25 -25.26
C ASP A 108 5.93 6.67 -23.86
N GLY A 109 6.34 7.35 -22.79
CA GLY A 109 5.98 6.97 -21.42
C GLY A 109 4.48 7.05 -21.12
N LEU A 110 3.72 7.89 -21.85
CA LEU A 110 2.27 8.06 -21.63
C LEU A 110 1.47 6.84 -22.07
N ILE A 111 2.01 5.97 -22.94
CA ILE A 111 1.32 4.75 -23.35
C ILE A 111 1.06 3.83 -22.15
N PHE A 112 1.99 3.79 -21.19
CA PHE A 112 1.84 3.04 -19.95
C PHE A 112 0.75 3.64 -19.05
N SER A 113 0.62 4.97 -19.02
CA SER A 113 -0.44 5.66 -18.27
C SER A 113 -1.83 5.30 -18.78
N ILE A 114 -2.00 5.25 -20.10
CA ILE A 114 -3.30 4.90 -20.73
C ILE A 114 -3.63 3.44 -20.43
N GLY A 115 -2.68 2.52 -20.62
CA GLY A 115 -2.89 1.11 -20.32
C GLY A 115 -3.22 0.86 -18.85
N TRP A 116 -2.53 1.55 -17.94
CA TRP A 116 -2.83 1.55 -16.51
C TRP A 116 -4.27 2.02 -16.29
N LEU A 117 -4.58 3.27 -16.69
CA LEU A 117 -5.87 3.93 -16.45
C LEU A 117 -7.06 3.16 -17.00
N VAL A 118 -6.95 2.62 -18.23
CA VAL A 118 -8.04 1.88 -18.89
C VAL A 118 -8.20 0.48 -18.30
N GLY A 119 -7.10 -0.14 -17.84
CA GLY A 119 -7.13 -1.47 -17.23
C GLY A 119 -7.96 -1.53 -15.95
N TRP A 120 -8.00 -0.44 -15.15
CA TRP A 120 -8.70 -0.42 -13.88
C TRP A 120 -10.23 -0.49 -14.00
N PRO A 121 -10.92 0.34 -14.81
CA PRO A 121 -12.35 0.19 -15.06
C PRO A 121 -12.70 -1.16 -15.69
N VAL A 122 -11.87 -1.65 -16.62
CA VAL A 122 -12.10 -2.95 -17.26
C VAL A 122 -12.07 -4.07 -16.23
N LEU A 123 -11.09 -4.09 -15.34
CA LEU A 123 -11.01 -5.09 -14.28
C LEU A 123 -12.15 -4.94 -13.27
N THR A 124 -12.45 -3.72 -12.83
CA THR A 124 -13.51 -3.51 -11.83
C THR A 124 -14.89 -3.85 -12.40
N PHE A 125 -15.24 -3.44 -13.62
CA PHE A 125 -16.54 -3.78 -14.21
C PHE A 125 -16.66 -5.27 -14.58
N LEU A 126 -15.64 -5.90 -15.15
CA LEU A 126 -15.74 -7.30 -15.57
C LEU A 126 -15.61 -8.30 -14.43
N MET A 127 -14.78 -7.99 -13.42
CA MET A 127 -14.47 -8.92 -12.34
C MET A 127 -15.26 -8.64 -11.07
N ALA A 128 -15.45 -7.37 -10.67
CA ALA A 128 -16.05 -7.08 -9.37
C ALA A 128 -17.50 -7.58 -9.26
N GLU A 129 -18.29 -7.48 -10.33
CA GLU A 129 -19.67 -8.00 -10.33
C GLU A 129 -19.71 -9.52 -10.17
N ARG A 130 -18.86 -10.26 -10.91
CA ARG A 130 -18.77 -11.72 -10.81
C ARG A 130 -18.36 -12.17 -9.41
N LEU A 131 -17.36 -11.52 -8.83
CA LEU A 131 -16.90 -11.82 -7.46
C LEU A 131 -17.96 -11.47 -6.41
N ARG A 132 -18.68 -10.35 -6.58
CA ARG A 132 -19.77 -9.95 -5.66
C ARG A 132 -20.92 -10.95 -5.68
N ASN A 133 -21.30 -11.45 -6.86
CA ASN A 133 -22.39 -12.41 -7.03
C ASN A 133 -22.08 -13.81 -6.43
N LEU A 134 -20.80 -14.12 -6.20
CA LEU A 134 -20.38 -15.37 -5.55
C LEU A 134 -20.56 -15.36 -4.02
N GLY A 135 -20.89 -14.22 -3.42
CA GLY A 135 -21.22 -14.12 -1.98
C GLY A 135 -20.05 -14.45 -1.04
N LYS A 136 -18.81 -14.37 -1.51
CA LYS A 136 -17.60 -14.57 -0.71
C LYS A 136 -16.82 -13.27 -0.55
N PHE A 137 -16.17 -13.13 0.60
CA PHE A 137 -15.53 -11.88 1.01
C PHE A 137 -14.05 -11.79 0.61
N THR A 138 -13.41 -12.89 0.22
CA THR A 138 -12.00 -12.89 -0.21
C THR A 138 -11.82 -13.58 -1.57
N PHE A 139 -10.82 -13.12 -2.34
CA PHE A 139 -10.43 -13.78 -3.60
C PHE A 139 -10.05 -15.26 -3.38
N ALA A 140 -9.36 -15.56 -2.27
CA ALA A 140 -8.99 -16.93 -1.92
C ALA A 140 -10.22 -17.82 -1.72
N ASP A 141 -11.30 -17.30 -1.12
CA ASP A 141 -12.56 -18.04 -0.98
C ASP A 141 -13.17 -18.39 -2.33
N VAL A 142 -13.16 -17.44 -3.28
CA VAL A 142 -13.70 -17.64 -4.63
C VAL A 142 -12.91 -18.70 -5.39
N VAL A 143 -11.58 -18.66 -5.35
CA VAL A 143 -10.76 -19.67 -6.04
C VAL A 143 -10.93 -21.04 -5.36
N SER A 144 -11.08 -21.07 -4.03
CA SER A 144 -11.32 -22.30 -3.27
C SER A 144 -12.67 -22.96 -3.51
N TYR A 145 -13.60 -22.30 -4.21
CA TYR A 145 -14.83 -22.96 -4.67
C TYR A 145 -14.55 -24.00 -5.76
N ARG A 146 -13.55 -23.76 -6.60
CA ARG A 146 -13.21 -24.63 -7.72
C ARG A 146 -12.05 -25.60 -7.40
N PHE A 147 -11.22 -25.24 -6.43
CA PHE A 147 -9.98 -25.93 -6.06
C PHE A 147 -9.96 -26.37 -4.59
N ALA A 148 -8.94 -27.13 -4.19
CA ALA A 148 -8.79 -27.59 -2.82
C ALA A 148 -8.51 -26.42 -1.85
N GLN A 149 -9.31 -26.32 -0.78
CA GLN A 149 -9.34 -25.13 0.08
C GLN A 149 -7.99 -24.76 0.71
N THR A 150 -7.36 -25.69 1.43
CA THR A 150 -6.11 -25.45 2.18
C THR A 150 -4.95 -25.00 1.27
N PRO A 151 -4.58 -25.74 0.20
CA PRO A 151 -3.46 -25.33 -0.65
C PRO A 151 -3.74 -24.02 -1.39
N THR A 152 -4.97 -23.79 -1.86
CA THR A 152 -5.34 -22.54 -2.55
C THR A 152 -5.25 -21.33 -1.62
N ARG A 153 -5.72 -21.43 -0.38
CA ARG A 153 -5.63 -20.33 0.60
C ARG A 153 -4.19 -20.02 0.97
N VAL A 154 -3.36 -21.04 1.19
CA VAL A 154 -1.93 -20.84 1.48
C VAL A 154 -1.23 -20.19 0.30
N PHE A 155 -1.48 -20.67 -0.92
CA PHE A 155 -0.90 -20.09 -2.13
C PHE A 155 -1.32 -18.62 -2.31
N ALA A 156 -2.62 -18.33 -2.18
CA ALA A 156 -3.13 -16.96 -2.29
C ALA A 156 -2.52 -16.05 -1.21
N ALA A 157 -2.46 -16.49 0.04
CA ALA A 157 -1.87 -15.71 1.13
C ALA A 157 -0.38 -15.45 0.90
N CYS A 158 0.41 -16.47 0.55
CA CYS A 158 1.83 -16.31 0.24
C CYS A 158 2.04 -15.38 -0.96
N GLY A 159 1.28 -15.56 -2.04
CA GLY A 159 1.36 -14.71 -3.23
C GLY A 159 1.04 -13.25 -2.91
N THR A 160 -0.03 -12.99 -2.16
CA THR A 160 -0.40 -11.64 -1.72
C THR A 160 0.69 -11.02 -0.85
N LEU A 161 1.24 -11.75 0.13
CA LEU A 161 2.32 -11.24 0.99
C LEU A 161 3.56 -10.87 0.20
N VAL A 162 3.96 -11.71 -0.77
CA VAL A 162 5.13 -11.44 -1.63
C VAL A 162 4.90 -10.18 -2.47
N VAL A 163 3.76 -10.08 -3.15
CA VAL A 163 3.43 -8.92 -4.00
C VAL A 163 3.35 -7.65 -3.16
N VAL A 164 2.67 -7.69 -2.01
CA VAL A 164 2.55 -6.54 -1.11
C VAL A 164 3.90 -6.13 -0.54
N ALA A 165 4.78 -7.07 -0.19
CA ALA A 165 6.11 -6.73 0.31
C ALA A 165 6.92 -5.91 -0.70
N PHE A 166 7.01 -6.35 -1.97
CA PHE A 166 7.68 -5.59 -3.01
C PHE A 166 6.99 -4.26 -3.31
N TYR A 167 5.67 -4.27 -3.33
CA TYR A 167 4.89 -3.06 -3.58
C TYR A 167 5.10 -2.01 -2.48
N MET A 168 5.13 -2.41 -1.21
CA MET A 168 5.37 -1.51 -0.07
C MET A 168 6.77 -0.89 -0.09
N ILE A 169 7.79 -1.59 -0.60
CA ILE A 169 9.13 -1.00 -0.77
C ILE A 169 9.05 0.23 -1.69
N ALA A 170 8.41 0.10 -2.85
CA ALA A 170 8.27 1.20 -3.80
C ALA A 170 7.49 2.38 -3.21
N GLN A 171 6.40 2.11 -2.45
CA GLN A 171 5.62 3.15 -1.76
C GLN A 171 6.45 3.88 -0.71
N MET A 172 7.21 3.15 0.11
CA MET A 172 8.04 3.73 1.17
C MET A 172 9.17 4.59 0.59
N VAL A 173 9.78 4.16 -0.52
CA VAL A 173 10.78 4.97 -1.24
C VAL A 173 10.14 6.25 -1.77
N GLY A 174 8.99 6.14 -2.44
CA GLY A 174 8.27 7.30 -2.97
C GLY A 174 7.91 8.31 -1.89
N ALA A 175 7.32 7.86 -0.78
CA ALA A 175 6.94 8.72 0.33
C ALA A 175 8.16 9.35 1.04
N GLY A 176 9.24 8.58 1.24
CA GLY A 176 10.47 9.06 1.86
C GLY A 176 11.17 10.15 1.05
N GLN A 177 11.21 10.01 -0.28
CA GLN A 177 11.77 11.03 -1.18
C GLN A 177 10.96 12.34 -1.15
N LEU A 178 9.63 12.24 -1.12
CA LEU A 178 8.76 13.42 -1.01
C LEU A 178 9.01 14.18 0.29
N ILE A 179 9.10 13.49 1.44
CA ILE A 179 9.36 14.13 2.73
C ILE A 179 10.77 14.71 2.83
N LYS A 180 11.78 14.02 2.29
CA LYS A 180 13.15 14.54 2.18
C LYS A 180 13.16 15.89 1.49
N VAL A 181 12.49 16.02 0.34
CA VAL A 181 12.42 17.27 -0.43
C VAL A 181 11.59 18.33 0.29
N LEU A 182 10.47 17.93 0.92
CA LEU A 182 9.56 18.86 1.57
C LEU A 182 10.13 19.52 2.82
N PHE A 183 10.83 18.74 3.67
CA PHE A 183 11.36 19.19 4.96
C PHE A 183 12.88 19.40 4.96
N GLY A 184 13.57 19.07 3.88
CA GLY A 184 15.04 19.11 3.81
C GLY A 184 15.72 18.16 4.80
N LEU A 185 15.03 17.09 5.21
CA LEU A 185 15.54 16.09 6.17
C LEU A 185 16.34 15.00 5.46
N ASP A 186 17.20 14.31 6.20
CA ASP A 186 17.85 13.11 5.66
C ASP A 186 16.82 12.03 5.32
N TYR A 187 17.09 11.26 4.25
CA TYR A 187 16.20 10.21 3.76
C TYR A 187 15.86 9.17 4.83
N HIS A 188 16.84 8.77 5.66
CA HIS A 188 16.61 7.75 6.69
C HIS A 188 15.61 8.23 7.74
N TYR A 189 15.71 9.48 8.19
CA TYR A 189 14.74 10.06 9.12
C TYR A 189 13.38 10.26 8.45
N ALA A 190 13.34 10.72 7.19
CA ALA A 190 12.12 10.91 6.44
C ALA A 190 11.30 9.62 6.31
N VAL A 191 11.93 8.50 5.91
CA VAL A 191 11.28 7.20 5.78
C VAL A 191 10.77 6.69 7.14
N MET A 192 11.58 6.81 8.19
CA MET A 192 11.20 6.34 9.53
C MET A 192 10.00 7.11 10.10
N ILE A 193 9.97 8.43 9.95
CA ILE A 193 8.86 9.27 10.42
C ILE A 193 7.57 8.91 9.69
N VAL A 194 7.62 8.80 8.35
CA VAL A 194 6.44 8.42 7.54
C VAL A 194 5.97 7.02 7.90
N GLY A 195 6.90 6.06 8.02
CA GLY A 195 6.56 4.67 8.34
C GLY A 195 5.87 4.55 9.69
N VAL A 196 6.38 5.23 10.73
CA VAL A 196 5.75 5.25 12.06
C VAL A 196 4.38 5.92 12.01
N LEU A 197 4.27 7.07 11.32
CA LEU A 197 3.00 7.79 11.18
C LEU A 197 1.94 6.91 10.48
N MET A 198 2.30 6.27 9.37
CA MET A 198 1.40 5.38 8.62
C MET A 198 1.03 4.14 9.44
N MET A 199 1.96 3.60 10.23
CA MET A 199 1.67 2.50 11.14
C MET A 199 0.66 2.90 12.22
N CYS A 200 0.82 4.06 12.85
CA CYS A 200 -0.17 4.59 13.79
C CYS A 200 -1.53 4.79 13.11
N TYR A 201 -1.55 5.37 11.90
CA TYR A 201 -2.78 5.60 11.15
C TYR A 201 -3.56 4.29 10.91
N VAL A 202 -2.89 3.26 10.39
CA VAL A 202 -3.53 1.99 10.03
C VAL A 202 -3.92 1.17 11.26
N LEU A 203 -3.10 1.15 12.30
CA LEU A 203 -3.37 0.38 13.52
C LEU A 203 -4.64 0.85 14.23
N PHE A 204 -4.92 2.15 14.22
CA PHE A 204 -6.08 2.71 14.90
C PHE A 204 -7.29 2.93 13.98
N GLY A 205 -7.11 3.07 12.67
CA GLY A 205 -8.16 3.51 11.75
C GLY A 205 -9.21 2.46 11.33
N GLY A 206 -8.81 1.21 11.12
CA GLY A 206 -9.68 0.18 10.54
C GLY A 206 -10.24 0.54 9.15
N MET A 207 -11.14 -0.28 8.60
CA MET A 207 -11.67 -0.12 7.24
C MET A 207 -12.42 1.20 7.05
N THR A 208 -13.13 1.68 8.08
CA THR A 208 -13.84 2.96 7.98
C THR A 208 -12.86 4.11 7.77
N ALA A 209 -11.76 4.20 8.52
CA ALA A 209 -10.80 5.28 8.30
C ALA A 209 -10.16 5.21 6.91
N THR A 210 -9.78 4.01 6.45
CA THR A 210 -9.17 3.84 5.12
C THR A 210 -10.10 4.20 3.96
N THR A 211 -11.42 4.18 4.17
CA THR A 211 -12.38 4.62 3.13
C THR A 211 -12.55 6.13 3.08
N TRP A 212 -12.30 6.84 4.20
CA TRP A 212 -12.56 8.28 4.32
C TRP A 212 -11.33 9.17 4.10
N VAL A 213 -10.15 8.59 4.15
CA VAL A 213 -8.86 9.29 3.93
C VAL A 213 -8.37 9.01 2.54
#